data_AF-A0A817LQ88-F1
#
_entry.id   AF-A0A817LQ88-F1
#
_cell.length_a   1.000
_cell.length_b   1.000
_cell.length_c   1.000
_cell.angle_alpha   90.00
_cell.angle_beta   90.00
_cell.angle_gamma   90.00
#
_symmetry.space_group_name_H-M   'P 1'
#
loop_
_entity.id
_entity.type
_entity.pdbx_description
1 polymer ?
#
loop_
_entity_poly.entity_id
_entity_poly.type
_entity_poly.pdbx_seq_one_letter_code
_entity_poly.pdbx_strand_id
1 'polypeptide(L)'
;MYSIYEKKAHGTRNIASQISYWTDVALLIKQPKFDVEIPHGVDEISIDSPQLGEFREMLTDFIQFDKVKFYKRFKIPFITFHSTLYDNKFKCVSHIISYKHDQDDKIRFGDCIIFIQCNNDYYAFINNYRDEAPNNSLSSLLKISDTATCQIIEPLDRLYSVKSKSDSFEILSMSKVRHKCISVPVGDFFCLTEIRNDFEHD
;
A
#
# COMPACT_ATOMS: atom_id res chain seq x y z
N MET A 1 -16.57 50.50 -4.67
CA MET A 1 -16.52 49.34 -5.58
C MET A 1 -15.06 48.89 -5.63
N TYR A 2 -14.67 47.95 -4.77
CA TYR A 2 -13.31 47.40 -4.74
C TYR A 2 -13.41 45.89 -4.94
N SER A 3 -12.81 45.43 -6.04
CA SER A 3 -12.66 44.03 -6.41
C SER A 3 -11.85 43.30 -5.34
N ILE A 4 -12.45 42.27 -4.74
CA ILE A 4 -11.77 41.30 -3.90
C ILE A 4 -11.00 40.37 -4.85
N TYR A 5 -9.72 40.65 -5.07
CA TYR A 5 -8.81 39.60 -5.52
C TYR A 5 -8.66 38.62 -4.35
N GLU A 6 -9.29 37.45 -4.50
CA GLU A 6 -9.04 36.29 -3.67
C GLU A 6 -7.54 35.99 -3.66
N LYS A 7 -6.89 36.26 -2.53
CA LYS A 7 -5.57 35.69 -2.26
C LYS A 7 -5.76 34.18 -2.18
N LYS A 8 -5.31 33.46 -3.21
CA LYS A 8 -5.02 32.02 -3.14
C LYS A 8 -4.12 31.77 -1.94
N ALA A 9 -4.69 31.20 -0.87
CA ALA A 9 -3.94 30.74 0.28
C ALA A 9 -3.18 29.46 -0.12
N HIS A 10 -1.99 29.63 -0.68
CA HIS A 10 -1.01 28.57 -0.85
C HIS A 10 -0.19 28.39 0.43
N GLY A 11 -0.07 27.14 0.89
CA GLY A 11 1.21 26.64 1.39
C GLY A 11 1.44 26.43 2.89
N THR A 12 0.62 26.92 3.82
CA THR A 12 1.02 26.89 5.26
C THR A 12 0.01 26.31 6.24
N ARG A 13 -1.25 26.06 5.83
CA ARG A 13 -2.21 25.39 6.71
C ARG A 13 -1.89 23.90 6.92
N ASN A 14 -1.17 23.28 5.99
CA ASN A 14 -0.69 21.89 6.09
C ASN A 14 0.54 21.74 7.02
N ILE A 15 1.24 22.82 7.35
CA ILE A 15 2.30 22.79 8.36
C ILE A 15 1.68 22.70 9.76
N ALA A 16 0.50 23.28 9.98
CA ALA A 16 -0.19 23.19 11.27
C ALA A 16 -0.66 21.75 11.60
N SER A 17 -1.00 20.94 10.59
CA SER A 17 -1.29 19.50 10.79
C SER A 17 -0.02 18.65 10.96
N GLN A 18 1.10 19.08 10.38
CA GLN A 18 2.41 18.46 10.59
C GLN A 18 2.95 18.72 12.00
N ILE A 19 2.77 19.95 12.50
CA ILE A 19 3.11 20.32 13.87
C ILE A 19 2.19 19.61 14.86
N SER A 20 0.88 19.51 14.61
CA SER A 20 -0.02 18.82 15.55
C SER A 20 0.38 17.36 15.76
N TYR A 21 0.74 16.61 14.71
CA TYR A 21 1.16 15.21 14.84
C TYR A 21 2.55 15.03 15.46
N TRP A 22 3.50 15.95 15.21
CA TRP A 22 4.78 15.98 15.95
C TRP A 22 4.60 16.37 17.41
N THR A 23 3.63 17.25 17.70
CA THR A 23 3.24 17.58 19.06
C THR A 23 2.60 16.36 19.72
N ASP A 24 1.79 15.60 18.98
CA ASP A 24 1.20 14.35 19.45
C ASP A 24 2.30 13.33 19.72
N VAL A 25 3.24 13.05 18.80
CA VAL A 25 4.39 12.13 19.02
C VAL A 25 5.29 12.61 20.17
N ALA A 26 5.56 13.91 20.28
CA ALA A 26 6.37 14.47 21.38
C ALA A 26 5.64 14.50 22.73
N LEU A 27 4.31 14.63 22.75
CA LEU A 27 3.45 14.49 23.92
C LEU A 27 3.35 13.02 24.33
N LEU A 28 3.22 12.15 23.34
CA LEU A 28 3.21 10.70 23.42
C LEU A 28 4.51 10.21 24.07
N ILE A 29 5.70 10.60 23.57
CA ILE A 29 7.01 10.28 24.20
C ILE A 29 7.10 10.74 25.68
N LYS A 30 6.32 11.75 26.08
CA LYS A 30 6.26 12.25 27.47
C LYS A 30 5.21 11.55 28.33
N GLN A 31 4.36 10.68 27.79
CA GLN A 31 3.39 9.91 28.57
C GLN A 31 4.00 8.57 29.03
N PRO A 32 3.89 8.25 30.33
CA PRO A 32 4.58 7.09 30.92
C PRO A 32 4.01 5.73 30.52
N LYS A 33 2.89 5.67 29.79
CA LYS A 33 2.33 4.46 29.19
C LYS A 33 1.61 4.80 27.90
N PHE A 34 2.15 4.36 26.78
CA PHE A 34 1.35 4.18 25.58
C PHE A 34 0.74 2.81 25.62
N ASP A 35 -0.57 2.74 25.44
CA ASP A 35 -1.19 1.51 24.96
C ASP A 35 -0.89 1.44 23.45
N VAL A 36 0.11 0.63 23.11
CA VAL A 36 0.44 0.33 21.72
C VAL A 36 -0.78 -0.35 21.10
N GLU A 37 -1.40 0.29 20.11
CA GLU A 37 -2.61 -0.20 19.45
C GLU A 37 -2.38 -1.62 18.90
N ILE A 38 -3.13 -2.61 19.39
CA ILE A 38 -2.95 -4.01 19.00
C ILE A 38 -3.40 -4.17 17.53
N PRO A 39 -2.68 -4.97 16.71
CA PRO A 39 -3.09 -5.24 15.34
C PRO A 39 -4.54 -5.72 15.23
N HIS A 40 -5.35 -5.08 14.39
CA HIS A 40 -6.76 -5.42 14.23
C HIS A 40 -7.35 -5.03 12.87
N GLY A 41 -8.39 -5.75 12.47
CA GLY A 41 -9.20 -5.44 11.29
C GLY A 41 -10.19 -4.32 11.56
N VAL A 42 -10.46 -3.49 10.55
CA VAL A 42 -11.38 -2.35 10.60
C VAL A 42 -12.30 -2.38 9.37
N ASP A 43 -13.55 -1.95 9.57
CA ASP A 43 -14.64 -2.02 8.59
C ASP A 43 -14.91 -3.47 8.14
N GLU A 44 -15.50 -4.25 9.05
CA GLU A 44 -15.90 -5.63 8.77
C GLU A 44 -16.94 -5.69 7.65
N ILE A 45 -16.81 -6.66 6.75
CA ILE A 45 -17.76 -6.93 5.67
C ILE A 45 -18.15 -8.41 5.64
N SER A 46 -19.38 -8.69 5.20
CA SER A 46 -19.84 -10.06 4.95
C SER A 46 -19.22 -10.61 3.65
N ILE A 47 -18.97 -11.92 3.60
CA ILE A 47 -18.62 -12.66 2.36
C ILE A 47 -19.70 -12.51 1.27
N ASP A 48 -20.95 -12.28 1.68
CA ASP A 48 -22.09 -12.05 0.77
C ASP A 48 -22.13 -10.61 0.24
N SER A 49 -21.21 -9.74 0.67
CA SER A 49 -21.11 -8.37 0.15
C SER A 49 -20.98 -8.38 -1.37
N PRO A 50 -21.75 -7.56 -2.10
CA PRO A 50 -21.60 -7.41 -3.56
C PRO A 50 -20.20 -6.99 -3.99
N GLN A 51 -19.47 -6.28 -3.12
CA GLN A 51 -18.09 -5.83 -3.40
C GLN A 51 -17.09 -6.99 -3.51
N LEU A 52 -17.41 -8.14 -2.93
CA LEU A 52 -16.60 -9.35 -3.06
C LEU A 52 -17.04 -10.24 -4.23
N GLY A 53 -18.02 -9.81 -5.04
CA GLY A 53 -18.68 -10.67 -6.03
C GLY A 53 -17.70 -11.39 -6.97
N GLU A 54 -16.72 -10.68 -7.52
CA GLU A 54 -15.73 -11.27 -8.44
C GLU A 54 -14.65 -12.13 -7.75
N PHE A 55 -14.47 -11.96 -6.44
CA PHE A 55 -13.45 -12.68 -5.66
C PHE A 55 -14.03 -13.80 -4.80
N ARG A 56 -15.35 -13.90 -4.68
CA ARG A 56 -16.02 -14.80 -3.73
C ARG A 56 -15.64 -16.26 -3.96
N GLU A 57 -15.70 -16.72 -5.21
CA GLU A 57 -15.37 -18.11 -5.56
C GLU A 57 -13.91 -18.44 -5.23
N MET A 58 -12.97 -17.56 -5.58
CA MET A 58 -11.57 -17.74 -5.20
C MET A 58 -11.40 -17.78 -3.68
N LEU A 59 -12.01 -16.85 -2.95
CA LEU A 59 -11.96 -16.84 -1.47
C LEU A 59 -12.55 -18.14 -0.88
N THR A 60 -13.58 -18.70 -1.51
CA THR A 60 -14.16 -19.99 -1.10
C THR A 60 -13.26 -21.18 -1.34
N ASP A 61 -12.43 -21.13 -2.38
CA ASP A 61 -11.46 -22.19 -2.66
C ASP A 61 -10.25 -22.13 -1.72
N PHE A 62 -9.85 -20.92 -1.31
CA PHE A 62 -8.68 -20.73 -0.45
C PHE A 62 -8.94 -20.95 1.04
N ILE A 63 -10.18 -20.83 1.53
CA ILE A 63 -10.46 -20.77 2.97
C ILE A 63 -11.71 -21.59 3.33
N GLN A 64 -11.57 -22.49 4.31
CA GLN A 64 -12.73 -23.09 4.97
C GLN A 64 -13.36 -22.04 5.92
N PHE A 65 -14.60 -21.64 5.64
CA PHE A 65 -15.27 -20.45 6.24
C PHE A 65 -15.63 -20.53 7.71
N ASP A 66 -15.36 -21.64 8.38
CA ASP A 66 -15.71 -21.78 9.78
C ASP A 66 -14.84 -20.83 10.62
N LYS A 67 -15.39 -19.65 10.92
CA LYS A 67 -14.84 -18.56 11.75
C LYS A 67 -13.90 -17.58 11.04
N VAL A 68 -14.22 -17.23 9.79
CA VAL A 68 -13.49 -16.22 9.03
C VAL A 68 -14.22 -14.88 9.06
N LYS A 69 -13.48 -13.79 9.25
CA LYS A 69 -14.01 -12.41 9.13
C LYS A 69 -13.25 -11.64 8.07
N PHE A 70 -13.93 -10.74 7.36
CA PHE A 70 -13.35 -9.95 6.28
C PHE A 70 -13.36 -8.46 6.64
N TYR A 71 -12.29 -7.75 6.33
CA TYR A 71 -12.12 -6.34 6.70
C TYR A 71 -11.59 -5.53 5.52
N LYS A 72 -12.11 -4.31 5.32
CA LYS A 72 -11.59 -3.40 4.27
C LYS A 72 -10.29 -2.72 4.65
N ARG A 73 -9.97 -2.69 5.95
CA ARG A 73 -8.75 -2.07 6.48
C ARG A 73 -8.12 -2.95 7.54
N PHE A 74 -6.82 -2.81 7.69
CA PHE A 74 -6.06 -3.45 8.75
C PHE A 74 -5.14 -2.42 9.41
N LYS A 75 -5.16 -2.36 10.74
CA LYS A 75 -4.35 -1.44 11.52
C LYS A 75 -3.29 -2.21 12.29
N ILE A 76 -2.08 -1.66 12.27
CA ILE A 76 -1.00 -1.96 13.21
C ILE A 76 -0.60 -0.64 13.89
N PRO A 77 0.25 -0.62 14.93
CA PRO A 77 0.71 0.63 15.52
C PRO A 77 1.17 1.62 14.46
N PHE A 78 0.56 2.80 14.45
CA PHE A 78 0.87 3.94 13.58
C PHE A 78 0.52 3.78 12.09
N ILE A 79 0.33 2.56 11.57
CA ILE A 79 0.10 2.30 10.14
C ILE A 79 -1.29 1.71 9.91
N THR A 80 -2.07 2.30 9.00
CA THR A 80 -3.34 1.74 8.48
C THR A 80 -3.18 1.28 7.03
N PHE A 81 -3.37 -0.01 6.77
CA PHE A 81 -3.44 -0.59 5.43
C PHE A 81 -4.87 -0.58 4.91
N HIS A 82 -5.02 -0.39 3.60
CA HIS A 82 -6.31 -0.35 2.93
C HIS A 82 -6.40 -1.49 1.91
N SER A 83 -7.62 -1.95 1.67
CA SER A 83 -7.92 -2.86 0.59
C SER A 83 -8.48 -2.09 -0.61
N THR A 84 -8.51 -2.72 -1.79
CA THR A 84 -9.11 -2.13 -3.00
C THR A 84 -10.60 -1.82 -2.85
N LEU A 85 -11.28 -2.53 -1.94
CA LEU A 85 -12.72 -2.36 -1.65
C LEU A 85 -13.00 -1.20 -0.68
N TYR A 86 -11.96 -0.45 -0.29
CA TYR A 86 -12.11 0.73 0.53
C TYR A 86 -12.53 1.95 -0.30
N ASP A 87 -13.84 2.15 -0.41
CA ASP A 87 -14.49 3.15 -1.27
C ASP A 87 -14.34 4.63 -0.83
N ASN A 88 -13.49 4.95 0.16
CA ASN A 88 -13.52 6.27 0.79
C ASN A 88 -12.58 7.30 0.14
N LYS A 89 -13.05 8.54 0.03
CA LYS A 89 -12.38 9.68 -0.65
C LYS A 89 -11.21 10.30 0.14
N PHE A 90 -10.54 9.53 0.99
CA PHE A 90 -9.34 10.05 1.66
C PHE A 90 -8.20 10.22 0.66
N LYS A 91 -7.36 11.24 0.87
CA LYS A 91 -6.35 11.68 -0.10
C LYS A 91 -5.22 10.67 -0.31
N CYS A 92 -5.09 9.66 0.55
CA CYS A 92 -4.09 8.62 0.44
C CYS A 92 -4.67 7.25 0.82
N VAL A 93 -5.16 6.52 -0.19
CA VAL A 93 -5.54 5.11 -0.05
C VAL A 93 -4.53 4.30 -0.84
N SER A 94 -3.58 3.69 -0.12
CA SER A 94 -2.67 2.71 -0.71
C SER A 94 -3.19 1.30 -0.41
N HIS A 95 -3.58 0.61 -1.47
CA HIS A 95 -3.95 -0.80 -1.47
C HIS A 95 -2.80 -1.72 -1.89
N ILE A 96 -1.68 -1.15 -2.35
CA ILE A 96 -0.51 -1.92 -2.77
C ILE A 96 0.43 -2.08 -1.59
N ILE A 97 0.93 -3.29 -1.39
CA ILE A 97 1.86 -3.64 -0.32
C ILE A 97 3.13 -4.29 -0.87
N SER A 98 4.25 -4.10 -0.18
CA SER A 98 5.45 -4.92 -0.36
C SER A 98 5.52 -5.97 0.75
N TYR A 99 6.03 -7.16 0.42
CA TYR A 99 6.16 -8.26 1.36
C TYR A 99 7.37 -9.13 1.09
N LYS A 100 7.80 -9.88 2.12
CA LYS A 100 8.80 -10.94 1.98
C LYS A 100 8.10 -12.26 1.71
N HIS A 101 8.62 -13.02 0.76
CA HIS A 101 8.15 -14.36 0.49
C HIS A 101 9.03 -15.40 1.19
N ASP A 102 8.48 -16.53 1.61
CA ASP A 102 9.23 -17.49 2.44
C ASP A 102 10.33 -18.23 1.67
N GLN A 103 10.19 -18.30 0.35
CA GLN A 103 11.08 -19.08 -0.52
C GLN A 103 12.32 -18.30 -0.98
N ASP A 104 12.33 -16.97 -0.88
CA ASP A 104 13.44 -16.13 -1.30
C ASP A 104 13.52 -14.81 -0.53
N ASP A 105 14.71 -14.22 -0.44
CA ASP A 105 14.91 -12.88 0.14
C ASP A 105 14.42 -11.74 -0.77
N LYS A 106 13.61 -12.04 -1.79
CA LYS A 106 13.15 -11.06 -2.77
C LYS A 106 11.93 -10.31 -2.23
N ILE A 107 11.89 -9.02 -2.56
CA ILE A 107 10.74 -8.17 -2.29
C ILE A 107 9.71 -8.41 -3.39
N ARG A 108 8.50 -8.73 -2.97
CA ARG A 108 7.35 -8.88 -3.86
C ARG A 108 6.31 -7.80 -3.55
N PHE A 109 5.40 -7.62 -4.50
CA PHE A 109 4.37 -6.60 -4.42
C PHE A 109 3.01 -7.21 -4.74
N GLY A 110 1.99 -6.77 -4.01
CA GLY A 110 0.63 -7.27 -4.16
C GLY A 110 -0.38 -6.15 -4.00
N ASP A 111 -1.47 -6.25 -4.74
CA ASP A 111 -2.66 -5.45 -4.61
C ASP A 111 -3.60 -6.12 -3.59
N CYS A 112 -3.80 -5.48 -2.43
CA CYS A 112 -4.59 -6.02 -1.34
C CYS A 112 -6.07 -5.91 -1.63
N ILE A 113 -6.70 -7.05 -1.93
CA ILE A 113 -8.14 -7.09 -2.24
C ILE A 113 -8.97 -7.00 -0.96
N ILE A 114 -8.65 -7.80 0.04
CA ILE A 114 -9.36 -7.83 1.31
C ILE A 114 -8.47 -8.37 2.44
N PHE A 115 -8.68 -7.89 3.67
CA PHE A 115 -8.06 -8.47 4.86
C PHE A 115 -8.96 -9.53 5.48
N ILE A 116 -8.34 -10.57 6.01
CA ILE A 116 -9.00 -11.75 6.53
C ILE A 116 -8.51 -11.99 7.95
N GLN A 117 -9.42 -12.29 8.88
CA GLN A 117 -9.07 -12.82 10.19
C GLN A 117 -9.49 -14.29 10.29
N CYS A 118 -8.57 -15.14 10.72
CA CYS A 118 -8.81 -16.55 11.01
C CYS A 118 -8.08 -16.94 12.30
N ASN A 119 -8.81 -17.51 13.28
CA ASN A 119 -8.24 -17.95 14.57
C ASN A 119 -7.38 -16.90 15.29
N ASN A 120 -7.78 -15.63 15.25
CA ASN A 120 -7.08 -14.42 15.75
C ASN A 120 -5.89 -13.94 14.94
N ASP A 121 -5.45 -14.68 13.93
CA ASP A 121 -4.42 -14.23 13.00
C ASP A 121 -5.02 -13.42 11.85
N TYR A 122 -4.21 -12.52 11.31
CA TYR A 122 -4.60 -11.64 10.21
C TYR A 122 -3.80 -11.94 8.93
N TYR A 123 -4.53 -11.94 7.83
CA TYR A 123 -4.02 -12.22 6.49
C TYR A 123 -4.55 -11.17 5.50
N ALA A 124 -3.89 -11.05 4.36
CA ALA A 124 -4.38 -10.32 3.20
C ALA A 124 -4.56 -11.29 2.05
N PHE A 125 -5.72 -11.23 1.40
CA PHE A 125 -5.89 -11.82 0.08
C PHE A 125 -5.43 -10.80 -0.95
N ILE A 126 -4.38 -11.14 -1.69
CA ILE A 126 -3.70 -10.23 -2.60
C ILE A 126 -3.70 -10.78 -4.03
N ASN A 127 -3.76 -9.86 -4.99
CA ASN A 127 -3.41 -10.13 -6.38
C ASN A 127 -1.95 -9.71 -6.60
N ASN A 128 -1.10 -10.62 -7.08
CA ASN A 128 0.33 -10.39 -7.19
C ASN A 128 0.70 -9.53 -8.39
N TYR A 129 1.79 -8.77 -8.24
CA TYR A 129 2.50 -8.16 -9.35
C TYR A 129 3.66 -9.04 -9.79
N ARG A 130 3.90 -9.13 -11.10
CA ARG A 130 5.05 -9.85 -11.67
C ARG A 130 6.10 -8.90 -12.22
N ASP A 131 7.36 -9.33 -12.17
CA ASP A 131 8.45 -8.68 -12.87
C ASP A 131 8.21 -8.71 -14.37
N GLU A 132 8.41 -7.55 -15.01
CA GLU A 132 8.44 -7.47 -16.46
C GLU A 132 9.79 -7.89 -17.02
N ALA A 133 9.79 -8.28 -18.30
CA ALA A 133 11.00 -8.68 -18.99
C ALA A 133 12.04 -7.52 -19.03
N PRO A 134 13.36 -7.81 -19.13
CA PRO A 134 14.40 -6.79 -19.03
C PRO A 134 14.31 -5.63 -20.04
N ASN A 135 13.66 -5.87 -21.18
CA ASN A 135 13.38 -4.85 -22.21
C ASN A 135 12.32 -3.82 -21.78
N ASN A 136 11.56 -4.10 -20.71
CA ASN A 136 10.57 -3.23 -20.09
C ASN A 136 11.10 -2.59 -18.79
N SER A 137 12.41 -2.53 -18.60
CA SER A 137 13.04 -1.76 -17.52
C SER A 137 12.69 -0.28 -17.61
N LEU A 138 12.73 0.43 -16.47
CA LEU A 138 12.36 1.85 -16.41
C LEU A 138 13.25 2.68 -17.33
N SER A 139 14.55 2.42 -17.32
CA SER A 139 15.51 3.07 -18.21
C SER A 139 15.17 2.90 -19.69
N SER A 140 14.80 1.68 -20.10
CA SER A 140 14.38 1.33 -21.47
C SER A 140 13.10 2.07 -21.86
N LEU A 141 12.09 2.06 -20.98
CA LEU A 141 10.81 2.75 -21.20
C LEU A 141 10.98 4.27 -21.33
N LEU A 142 11.88 4.85 -20.52
CA LEU A 142 12.21 6.27 -20.56
C LEU A 142 13.22 6.63 -21.66
N LYS A 143 13.72 5.65 -22.42
CA LYS A 143 14.74 5.82 -23.48
C LYS A 143 16.00 6.53 -23.00
N ILE A 144 16.45 6.23 -21.78
CA ILE A 144 17.68 6.77 -21.19
C ILE A 144 18.86 6.03 -21.84
N SER A 145 19.47 6.63 -22.87
CA SER A 145 20.52 5.99 -23.68
C SER A 145 21.88 6.68 -23.63
N ASP A 146 22.02 7.78 -22.90
CA ASP A 146 23.24 8.58 -22.97
C ASP A 146 24.38 8.02 -22.11
N THR A 147 25.57 7.94 -22.71
CA THR A 147 26.78 7.27 -22.17
C THR A 147 27.35 7.93 -20.93
N ALA A 148 27.06 9.22 -20.70
CA ALA A 148 27.37 9.91 -19.45
C ALA A 148 26.49 9.47 -18.26
N THR A 149 25.40 8.76 -18.53
CA THR A 149 24.33 8.41 -17.57
C THR A 149 24.34 6.92 -17.19
N CYS A 150 25.24 6.12 -17.76
CA CYS A 150 25.28 4.67 -17.54
C CYS A 150 25.48 4.27 -16.07
N GLN A 151 26.11 5.12 -15.25
CA GLN A 151 26.31 4.83 -13.82
C GLN A 151 25.01 4.84 -13.01
N ILE A 152 23.94 5.50 -13.48
CA ILE A 152 22.66 5.57 -12.76
C ILE A 152 21.63 4.57 -13.26
N ILE A 153 21.82 3.96 -14.44
CA ILE A 153 20.83 3.06 -15.06
C ILE A 153 20.60 1.82 -14.20
N GLU A 154 21.65 1.11 -13.82
CA GLU A 154 21.52 -0.11 -13.00
C GLU A 154 20.92 0.19 -11.61
N PRO A 155 21.36 1.25 -10.87
CA PRO A 155 20.69 1.66 -9.65
C PRO A 155 19.22 2.04 -9.84
N LEU A 156 18.87 2.74 -10.92
CA LEU A 156 17.52 3.16 -11.24
C LEU A 156 16.60 1.95 -11.43
N ASP A 157 16.96 1.04 -12.33
CA ASP A 157 16.15 -0.15 -12.65
C ASP A 157 16.03 -1.09 -11.44
N ARG A 158 17.05 -1.13 -10.58
CA ARG A 158 17.01 -1.89 -9.32
C ARG A 158 16.06 -1.29 -8.28
N LEU A 159 16.02 0.04 -8.18
CA LEU A 159 15.19 0.74 -7.20
C LEU A 159 13.73 0.87 -7.66
N TYR A 160 13.51 0.97 -8.96
CA TYR A 160 12.22 1.26 -9.57
C TYR A 160 11.82 0.15 -10.53
N SER A 161 11.57 -1.04 -9.96
CA SER A 161 11.17 -2.20 -10.75
C SER A 161 9.84 -1.96 -11.44
N VAL A 162 9.81 -2.21 -12.75
CA VAL A 162 8.59 -2.16 -13.56
C VAL A 162 7.84 -3.48 -13.41
N LYS A 163 6.54 -3.37 -13.16
CA LYS A 163 5.66 -4.49 -12.84
C LYS A 163 4.37 -4.43 -13.65
N SER A 164 3.80 -5.59 -13.89
CA SER A 164 2.40 -5.72 -14.32
C SER A 164 1.59 -6.49 -13.30
N LYS A 165 0.27 -6.22 -13.27
CA LYS A 165 -0.67 -7.02 -12.49
C LYS A 165 -0.74 -8.42 -13.09
N SER A 166 -0.66 -9.44 -12.24
CA SER A 166 -0.76 -10.84 -12.66
C SER A 166 -2.20 -11.34 -12.51
N ASP A 167 -2.44 -12.55 -13.01
CA ASP A 167 -3.68 -13.30 -12.74
C ASP A 167 -3.50 -14.27 -11.56
N SER A 168 -2.44 -14.07 -10.75
CA SER A 168 -2.13 -14.93 -9.60
C SER A 168 -2.53 -14.27 -8.29
N PHE A 169 -3.15 -15.07 -7.42
CA PHE A 169 -3.64 -14.64 -6.12
C PHE A 169 -3.00 -15.47 -5.02
N GLU A 170 -2.76 -14.87 -3.86
CA GLU A 170 -2.30 -15.58 -2.68
C GLU A 170 -2.90 -15.02 -1.39
N ILE A 171 -2.88 -15.84 -0.34
CA ILE A 171 -3.17 -15.41 1.02
C ILE A 171 -1.85 -15.23 1.74
N LEU A 172 -1.57 -13.98 2.13
CA LEU A 172 -0.35 -13.57 2.79
C LEU A 172 -0.63 -13.26 4.26
N SER A 173 0.20 -13.77 5.18
CA SER A 173 0.14 -13.32 6.59
C SER A 173 0.51 -11.84 6.70
N MET A 174 -0.27 -11.08 7.47
CA MET A 174 0.05 -9.65 7.72
C MET A 174 1.40 -9.44 8.39
N SER A 175 1.95 -10.46 9.06
CA SER A 175 3.31 -10.43 9.63
C SER A 175 4.43 -10.31 8.59
N LYS A 176 4.16 -10.66 7.33
CA LYS A 176 5.13 -10.61 6.22
C LYS A 176 5.10 -9.31 5.44
N VAL A 177 4.05 -8.51 5.65
CA VAL A 177 3.89 -7.21 5.01
C VAL A 177 4.93 -6.25 5.57
N ARG A 178 5.64 -5.56 4.67
CA ARG A 178 6.70 -4.63 5.04
C ARG A 178 6.21 -3.20 5.02
N HIS A 179 5.78 -2.73 3.85
CA HIS A 179 5.42 -1.35 3.62
C HIS A 179 4.17 -1.25 2.73
N LYS A 180 3.46 -0.13 2.87
CA LYS A 180 2.58 0.37 1.81
C LYS A 180 3.42 0.75 0.60
N CYS A 181 2.81 0.72 -0.56
CA CYS A 181 3.46 1.12 -1.80
C CYS A 181 2.61 2.12 -2.58
N ILE A 182 3.27 2.92 -3.39
CA ILE A 182 2.60 3.70 -4.44
C ILE A 182 2.89 3.04 -5.79
N SER A 183 1.94 3.19 -6.71
CA SER A 183 2.15 2.88 -8.11
C SER A 183 2.22 4.17 -8.92
N VAL A 184 3.20 4.24 -9.80
CA VAL A 184 3.30 5.29 -10.82
C VAL A 184 3.10 4.60 -12.17
N PRO A 185 2.03 4.91 -12.92
CA PRO A 185 1.83 4.32 -14.24
C PRO A 185 2.92 4.79 -15.21
N VAL A 186 3.48 3.85 -15.96
CA VAL A 186 4.51 4.08 -16.98
C VAL A 186 4.13 3.27 -18.23
N GLY A 187 3.44 3.93 -19.17
CA GLY A 187 2.84 3.23 -20.30
C GLY A 187 1.75 2.26 -19.84
N ASP A 188 1.85 1.01 -20.27
CA ASP A 188 0.93 -0.08 -19.89
C ASP A 188 1.35 -0.80 -18.58
N PHE A 189 2.38 -0.28 -17.89
CA PHE A 189 2.98 -0.89 -16.70
C PHE A 189 2.93 0.03 -15.48
N PHE A 190 3.37 -0.49 -14.34
CA PHE A 190 3.51 0.28 -13.10
C PHE A 190 4.94 0.23 -12.60
N CYS A 191 5.49 1.38 -12.25
CA CYS A 191 6.62 1.47 -11.35
C CYS A 191 6.09 1.41 -9.91
N LEU A 192 6.54 0.43 -9.12
CA LEU A 192 6.16 0.30 -7.72
C LEU A 192 7.30 0.71 -6.80
N THR A 193 6.99 1.48 -5.76
CA THR A 193 7.98 1.87 -4.74
C THR A 193 7.38 1.79 -3.34
N GLU A 194 8.22 1.38 -2.38
CA GLU A 194 7.88 1.33 -0.96
C GLU A 194 7.77 2.73 -0.38
N ILE A 195 6.70 2.99 0.37
CA ILE A 195 6.54 4.17 1.21
C ILE A 195 7.26 3.88 2.53
N ARG A 196 8.47 4.42 2.69
CA ARG A 196 9.32 4.13 3.86
C ARG A 196 9.07 5.04 5.04
N ASN A 197 8.54 6.23 4.79
CA ASN A 197 8.03 7.13 5.81
C ASN A 197 6.51 7.22 5.67
N ASP A 198 5.77 7.11 6.78
CA ASP A 198 4.31 7.02 6.80
C ASP A 198 3.60 8.35 6.45
N PHE A 199 4.22 9.19 5.63
CA PHE A 199 3.67 10.43 5.12
C PHE A 199 2.94 10.15 3.81
N GLU A 200 1.70 10.64 3.70
CA GLU A 200 0.79 10.53 2.56
C GLU A 200 1.29 11.21 1.25
N HIS A 201 2.57 11.55 1.16
CA HIS A 201 3.13 12.43 0.12
C HIS A 201 4.45 11.95 -0.52
N ASP A 202 4.92 10.73 -0.21
CA ASP A 202 5.99 10.10 -1.00
C ASP A 202 5.48 9.68 -2.39
#